data_AF-A0AAN5LFS7-F1
#
_entry.id   AF-A0AAN5LFS7-F1
#
_cell.length_a   1.000
_cell.length_b   1.000
_cell.length_c   1.000
_cell.angle_alpha   90.00
_cell.angle_beta   90.00
_cell.angle_gamma   90.00
#
_symmetry.space_group_name_H-M   'P 1'
#
loop_
_entity.id
_entity.type
_entity.pdbx_description
1 polymer ?
#
loop_
_entity_poly.entity_id
_entity_poly.type
_entity_poly.pdbx_seq_one_letter_code
_entity_poly.pdbx_strand_id
1 'polypeptide(L)'
;MSEKVNSTLCRGLRILKALKGKSLHGLSNKELAKALGESEANISRAISSLIKEGMVQRLDTGRYAPGMQLLFIAQAFSNEMATAQARIAELNQRVLAGSHN
;
A
#
# COMPACT_ATOMS: atom_id res chain seq x y z
N MET A 1 15.84 21.43 -13.77
CA MET A 1 15.95 20.09 -14.38
C MET A 1 14.65 19.36 -14.08
N SER A 2 13.78 19.18 -15.07
CA SER A 2 12.53 18.42 -14.87
C SER A 2 12.90 16.94 -14.78
N GLU A 3 12.82 16.37 -13.58
CA GLU A 3 13.10 14.96 -13.35
C GLU A 3 12.12 14.13 -14.19
N LYS A 4 12.63 13.22 -15.03
CA LYS A 4 11.80 12.41 -15.92
C LYS A 4 11.15 11.30 -15.12
N VAL A 5 10.09 11.62 -14.39
CA VAL A 5 9.35 10.68 -13.54
C VAL A 5 8.63 9.64 -14.40
N ASN A 6 8.75 8.35 -14.03
CA ASN A 6 8.05 7.27 -14.71
C ASN A 6 6.55 7.31 -14.39
N SER A 7 5.76 7.86 -15.32
CA SER A 7 4.32 8.06 -15.16
C SER A 7 3.55 6.76 -14.93
N THR A 8 3.96 5.64 -15.55
CA THR A 8 3.32 4.34 -15.37
C THR A 8 3.55 3.78 -13.97
N LEU A 9 4.78 3.87 -13.46
CA LEU A 9 5.09 3.49 -12.09
C LEU A 9 4.28 4.33 -11.10
N CYS A 10 4.27 5.65 -11.28
CA CYS A 10 3.48 6.55 -10.43
C CYS A 10 1.98 6.20 -10.45
N ARG A 11 1.43 5.83 -11.61
CA ARG A 11 0.04 5.38 -11.71
C ARG A 11 -0.21 4.10 -10.91
N GLY A 12 0.66 3.10 -11.05
CA GLY A 12 0.58 1.88 -10.25
C GLY A 12 0.56 2.17 -8.75
N LEU A 13 1.48 3.02 -8.29
CA LEU A 13 1.55 3.44 -6.88
C LEU A 13 0.28 4.21 -6.43
N ARG A 14 -0.29 5.05 -7.29
CA ARG A 14 -1.56 5.76 -7.01
C ARG A 14 -2.74 4.80 -6.93
N ILE A 15 -2.79 3.76 -7.77
CA ILE A 15 -3.81 2.70 -7.69
C ILE A 15 -3.73 1.98 -6.35
N LEU A 16 -2.53 1.56 -5.91
CA LEU A 16 -2.35 0.91 -4.60
C LEU A 16 -2.84 1.80 -3.45
N LYS A 17 -2.54 3.11 -3.51
CA LYS A 17 -3.04 4.09 -2.53
C LYS A 17 -4.57 4.21 -2.55
N ALA A 18 -5.19 4.22 -3.72
CA ALA A 18 -6.64 4.32 -3.87
C ALA A 18 -7.38 3.05 -3.35
N LEU A 19 -6.73 1.90 -3.43
CA LEU A 19 -7.25 0.63 -2.92
C LEU A 19 -7.10 0.45 -1.40
N LYS A 20 -6.37 1.36 -0.71
CA LYS A 20 -6.22 1.33 0.76
C LYS A 20 -7.59 1.31 1.44
N GLY A 21 -7.80 0.33 2.32
CA GLY A 21 -9.05 0.17 3.07
C GLY A 21 -10.22 -0.35 2.24
N LYS A 22 -9.98 -0.78 0.99
CA LYS A 22 -10.98 -1.39 0.10
C LYS A 22 -10.77 -2.90 -0.07
N SER A 23 -10.22 -3.57 0.95
CA SER A 23 -9.85 -4.99 0.89
C SER A 23 -11.01 -5.96 0.65
N LEU A 24 -12.22 -5.64 1.11
CA LEU A 24 -13.38 -6.52 1.01
C LEU A 24 -14.29 -6.22 -0.19
N HIS A 25 -14.46 -4.93 -0.51
CA HIS A 25 -15.42 -4.50 -1.54
C HIS A 25 -14.75 -4.04 -2.83
N GLY A 26 -13.46 -3.68 -2.78
CA GLY A 26 -12.70 -3.24 -3.94
C GLY A 26 -13.25 -1.98 -4.62
N LEU A 27 -12.67 -1.66 -5.77
CA LEU A 27 -13.09 -0.60 -6.69
C LEU A 27 -13.16 -1.15 -8.12
N SER A 28 -14.15 -0.70 -8.87
CA SER A 28 -14.22 -0.93 -10.32
C SER A 28 -13.16 -0.12 -11.07
N ASN A 29 -12.91 -0.49 -12.34
CA ASN A 29 -12.01 0.25 -13.22
C ASN A 29 -12.44 1.72 -13.38
N LYS A 30 -13.75 1.93 -13.57
CA LYS A 30 -14.35 3.27 -13.73
C LYS A 30 -14.22 4.14 -12.48
N GLU A 31 -14.42 3.55 -11.29
CA GLU A 31 -14.21 4.27 -10.02
C GLU A 31 -12.74 4.66 -9.86
N LEU A 32 -11.78 3.77 -10.18
CA LEU A 32 -10.36 4.07 -10.14
C LEU A 32 -9.95 5.15 -11.15
N ALA A 33 -10.41 5.04 -12.39
CA ALA A 33 -10.15 6.02 -13.44
C ALA A 33 -10.66 7.42 -13.03
N LYS A 34 -11.90 7.49 -12.53
CA LYS A 34 -12.49 8.73 -12.02
C LYS A 34 -11.72 9.30 -10.82
N ALA A 35 -11.39 8.45 -9.84
CA ALA A 35 -10.70 8.89 -8.62
C ALA A 35 -9.27 9.40 -8.89
N LEU A 36 -8.61 8.88 -9.94
CA LEU A 36 -7.22 9.19 -10.26
C LEU A 36 -7.05 10.17 -11.43
N GLY A 37 -8.14 10.60 -12.07
CA GLY A 37 -8.09 11.48 -13.25
C GLY A 37 -7.36 10.84 -14.44
N GLU A 38 -7.51 9.52 -14.60
CA GLU A 38 -6.83 8.72 -15.61
C GLU A 38 -7.84 8.05 -16.54
N SER A 39 -7.40 7.63 -17.74
CA SER A 39 -8.26 6.85 -18.61
C SER A 39 -8.42 5.41 -18.10
N GLU A 40 -9.59 4.81 -18.35
CA GLU A 40 -9.83 3.40 -17.98
C GLU A 40 -8.80 2.45 -18.61
N ALA A 41 -8.35 2.73 -19.84
CA ALA A 41 -7.29 1.96 -20.49
C ALA A 41 -5.93 2.09 -19.78
N ASN A 42 -5.59 3.27 -19.25
CA ASN A 42 -4.36 3.46 -18.48
C ASN A 42 -4.41 2.71 -17.15
N ILE A 43 -5.57 2.72 -16.48
CA ILE A 43 -5.78 1.98 -15.25
C ILE A 43 -5.67 0.47 -15.52
N SER A 44 -6.36 -0.07 -16.53
CA SER A 44 -6.28 -1.49 -16.87
C SER A 44 -4.85 -1.96 -17.14
N ARG A 45 -4.06 -1.18 -17.89
CA ARG A 45 -2.66 -1.52 -18.16
C ARG A 45 -1.83 -1.60 -16.87
N ALA A 46 -1.98 -0.63 -15.97
CA ALA A 46 -1.25 -0.65 -14.70
C ALA A 46 -1.74 -1.77 -13.76
N ILE A 47 -3.06 -2.01 -13.71
CA ILE A 47 -3.66 -3.09 -12.93
C ILE A 47 -3.15 -4.46 -13.38
N SER A 48 -3.05 -4.72 -14.68
CA SER A 48 -2.53 -6.00 -15.19
C SER A 48 -1.13 -6.30 -14.64
N SER A 49 -0.24 -5.30 -14.60
CA SER A 49 1.08 -5.46 -13.98
C SER A 49 0.98 -5.68 -12.47
N LEU A 50 0.14 -4.93 -11.77
CA LEU A 50 -0.03 -5.10 -10.31
C LEU A 50 -0.63 -6.45 -9.93
N ILE A 51 -1.53 -7.01 -10.75
CA ILE A 51 -2.09 -8.36 -10.56
C ILE A 51 -1.01 -9.40 -10.78
N LYS A 52 -0.19 -9.26 -11.83
CA LYS A 52 0.94 -10.17 -12.11
C LYS A 52 1.91 -10.25 -10.92
N GLU A 53 2.19 -9.12 -10.27
CA GLU A 53 3.07 -9.04 -9.10
C GLU A 53 2.36 -9.39 -7.77
N GLY A 54 1.08 -9.78 -7.80
CA GLY A 54 0.30 -10.13 -6.60
C GLY A 54 -0.07 -8.95 -5.68
N MET A 55 0.16 -7.72 -6.14
CA MET A 55 -0.10 -6.48 -5.37
C MET A 55 -1.57 -6.08 -5.40
N VAL A 56 -2.29 -6.49 -6.45
CA VAL A 56 -3.74 -6.30 -6.63
C VAL A 56 -4.37 -7.65 -6.96
N GLN A 57 -5.60 -7.86 -6.53
CA GLN A 57 -6.42 -9.01 -6.92
C GLN A 57 -7.75 -8.57 -7.51
N ARG A 58 -8.35 -9.43 -8.33
CA ARG A 58 -9.72 -9.25 -8.84
C ARG A 58 -10.66 -10.13 -8.02
N LEU A 59 -11.68 -9.52 -7.43
CA LEU A 59 -12.73 -10.20 -6.68
C LEU A 59 -13.73 -10.87 -7.64
N ASP A 60 -14.55 -11.79 -7.12
CA ASP A 60 -15.61 -12.45 -7.90
C ASP A 60 -16.64 -11.46 -8.47
N THR A 61 -16.82 -10.32 -7.80
CA THR A 61 -17.64 -9.18 -8.26
C THR A 61 -17.04 -8.45 -9.46
N GLY A 62 -15.83 -8.84 -9.89
CA GLY A 62 -15.06 -8.19 -10.94
C GLY A 62 -14.33 -6.92 -10.49
N ARG A 63 -14.50 -6.48 -9.23
CA ARG A 63 -13.83 -5.31 -8.64
C ARG A 63 -12.38 -5.64 -8.25
N TYR A 64 -11.53 -4.62 -8.19
CA TYR A 64 -10.13 -4.75 -7.81
C TYR A 64 -9.91 -4.41 -6.34
N ALA A 65 -9.11 -5.20 -5.65
CA ALA A 65 -8.77 -5.03 -4.23
C ALA A 65 -7.25 -5.20 -4.02
N PRO A 66 -6.70 -4.76 -2.88
CA PRO A 66 -5.36 -5.15 -2.44
C PRO A 66 -5.14 -6.67 -2.53
N GLY A 67 -4.01 -7.08 -3.10
CA GLY A 67 -3.60 -8.49 -3.18
C GLY A 67 -2.78 -8.94 -1.96
N MET A 68 -2.54 -10.25 -1.87
CA MET A 68 -1.81 -10.86 -0.74
C MET A 68 -0.38 -10.35 -0.59
N GLN A 69 0.33 -10.08 -1.70
CA GLN A 69 1.71 -9.62 -1.61
C GLN A 69 1.82 -8.24 -0.96
N LEU A 70 0.84 -7.37 -1.23
CA LEU A 70 0.75 -6.08 -0.56
C LEU A 70 0.48 -6.24 0.95
N LEU A 71 -0.35 -7.21 1.35
CA LEU A 71 -0.60 -7.50 2.76
C LEU A 71 0.66 -8.01 3.47
N PHE A 72 1.42 -8.92 2.85
CA PHE A 72 2.67 -9.42 3.43
C PHE A 72 3.71 -8.31 3.64
N ILE A 73 3.89 -7.44 2.64
CA ILE A 73 4.78 -6.27 2.76
C ILE A 73 4.32 -5.36 3.90
N ALA A 74 3.02 -5.05 3.95
CA ALA A 74 2.47 -4.19 5.00
C ALA A 74 2.65 -4.79 6.40
N GLN A 75 2.43 -6.10 6.55
CA GLN A 75 2.59 -6.79 7.83
C GLN A 75 4.06 -6.84 8.27
N ALA A 76 4.99 -7.14 7.36
CA ALA A 76 6.42 -7.15 7.67
C ALA A 76 6.90 -5.78 8.16
N PHE A 77 6.52 -4.72 7.46
CA PHE A 77 6.82 -3.34 7.88
C PHE A 77 6.20 -2.99 9.24
N SER A 78 4.92 -3.34 9.45
CA SER A 78 4.23 -3.09 10.72
C SER A 78 4.90 -3.82 11.89
N ASN A 79 5.37 -5.05 11.68
CA ASN A 79 6.05 -5.83 12.70
C ASN A 79 7.39 -5.17 13.08
N GLU A 80 8.18 -4.75 12.11
CA GLU A 80 9.46 -4.06 12.35
C GLU A 80 9.27 -2.78 13.16
N MET A 81 8.27 -1.97 12.81
CA MET A 81 7.95 -0.74 13.55
C MET A 81 7.49 -1.02 14.98
N ALA A 82 6.70 -2.08 15.20
CA ALA A 82 6.28 -2.49 16.54
C ALA A 82 7.48 -2.93 17.40
N THR A 83 8.41 -3.70 16.83
CA THR A 83 9.64 -4.10 17.53
C THR A 83 10.51 -2.90 17.89
N ALA A 84 10.69 -1.94 16.97
CA ALA A 84 11.43 -0.73 17.24
C ALA A 84 10.80 0.11 18.37
N GLN A 85 9.47 0.25 18.35
CA GLN A 85 8.74 0.97 19.40
C GLN A 85 8.90 0.31 20.78
N ALA A 86 8.86 -1.03 20.84
CA ALA A 86 9.08 -1.77 22.08
C ALA A 86 10.49 -1.53 22.64
N ARG A 87 11.51 -1.52 21.78
CA ARG A 87 12.89 -1.21 22.19
C ARG A 87 13.04 0.21 22.73
N ILE A 88 12.41 1.20 22.09
CA ILE A 88 12.42 2.59 22.58
C ILE A 88 11.75 2.67 23.96
N ALA A 89 10.61 2.01 24.14
CA ALA A 89 9.89 2.00 25.42
C ALA A 89 10.73 1.38 26.56
N GLU A 90 11.42 0.28 26.28
CA GLU A 90 12.34 -0.37 27.21
C GLU A 90 13.49 0.56 27.63
N LEU A 91 14.15 1.23 26.67
CA LEU A 91 15.24 2.16 26.96
C LEU A 91 14.77 3.32 27.85
N ASN A 92 13.59 3.89 27.57
CA ASN A 92 13.01 4.95 28.39
C ASN A 92 12.75 4.48 29.83
N GLN A 93 12.22 3.26 30.02
CA GLN A 93 12.02 2.70 31.36
C GLN A 93 13.33 2.54 32.14
N ARG A 94 14.41 2.10 31.48
CA ARG A 94 15.73 1.97 32.11
C ARG A 94 16.30 3.32 32.55
N VAL A 95 16.16 4.36 31.72
CA VAL A 95 16.60 5.73 32.07
C VAL A 95 15.83 6.24 33.29
N LEU A 96 14.49 6.09 33.31
CA LEU A 96 13.68 6.49 34.45
C LEU A 96 14.06 5.73 35.73
N ALA A 97 14.21 4.40 35.65
CA ALA A 97 14.63 3.59 36.79
C ALA A 97 16.04 3.96 37.30
N GLY A 98 16.98 4.24 36.40
CA GLY A 98 18.34 4.68 36.75
C GLY A 98 18.41 6.10 37.32
N SER A 99 17.44 6.97 37.01
CA SER A 99 17.34 8.32 37.56
C SER A 99 16.86 8.39 39.02
N HIS A 100 16.39 7.25 39.55
CA HIS A 100 15.95 7.12 40.95
C HIS A 100 17.02 6.53 41.88
N ASN A 101 18.23 6.26 41.37
CA ASN A 101 19.43 5.90 42.13
C ASN A 101 20.37 7.11 42.26
#